data_AF-A0A2V8VD67-F1
#
_entry.id   AF-A0A2V8VD67-F1
#
_cell.length_a   1.000
_cell.length_b   1.000
_cell.length_c   1.000
_cell.angle_alpha   90.00
_cell.angle_beta   90.00
_cell.angle_gamma   90.00
#
_symmetry.space_group_name_H-M   'P 1'
#
loop_
_entity.id
_entity.type
_entity.pdbx_description
1 polymer ?
#
loop_
_entity_poly.entity_id
_entity_poly.type
_entity_poly.pdbx_seq_one_letter_code
_entity_poly.pdbx_strand_id
1 'polypeptide(L)' 'MTRRKTLRLLSNGMYVMTSRCGDHYGAATVTWLSQASFKPPLIMA' A
#
# COMPACT_ATOMS: atom_id res chain seq x y z
N MET A 1 -6.36 24.41 0.53
CA MET A 1 -6.85 23.47 1.57
C MET A 1 -7.68 22.30 1.01
N THR A 2 -8.46 22.49 -0.07
CA THR A 2 -9.35 21.46 -0.65
C THR A 2 -8.66 20.15 -0.99
N ARG A 3 -7.50 20.19 -1.68
CA ARG A 3 -6.75 18.99 -2.10
C ARG A 3 -6.48 17.98 -0.97
N ARG A 4 -5.96 18.43 0.18
CA ARG A 4 -5.66 17.54 1.32
C ARG A 4 -6.93 16.93 1.90
N LYS A 5 -8.03 17.70 1.96
CA LYS A 5 -9.33 17.20 2.43
C LYS A 5 -9.85 16.12 1.48
N THR A 6 -9.81 16.37 0.17
CA THR A 6 -10.26 15.42 -0.84
C THR A 6 -9.49 14.10 -0.79
N LEU A 7 -8.16 14.11 -0.64
CA LEU A 7 -7.36 12.88 -0.57
C LEU A 7 -7.67 12.01 0.65
N ARG A 8 -8.12 12.60 1.77
CA ARG A 8 -8.49 11.86 2.99
C ARG A 8 -9.83 11.13 2.88
N LEU A 9 -10.61 11.40 1.83
CA LEU A 9 -11.87 10.72 1.57
C LEU A 9 -11.70 9.39 0.82
N LEU A 10 -10.50 9.10 0.30
CA LEU A 10 -10.22 7.84 -0.37
C LEU A 10 -10.30 6.69 0.64
N SER A 11 -11.18 5.72 0.37
CA SER A 11 -11.30 4.49 1.15
C SER A 11 -10.07 3.62 0.91
N ASN A 12 -9.33 3.34 1.98
CA ASN A 12 -8.12 2.54 1.94
C ASN A 12 -8.28 1.35 2.89
N GLY A 13 -7.75 0.19 2.49
CA GLY A 13 -7.58 -0.95 3.40
C GLY A 13 -6.40 -0.73 4.35
N MET A 14 -6.21 -1.65 5.30
CA MET A 14 -5.05 -1.69 6.18
C MET A 14 -4.35 -3.03 6.00
N TYR A 15 -3.06 -2.98 5.68
CA TYR A 15 -2.25 -4.14 5.32
C TYR A 15 -0.93 -4.10 6.09
N VAL A 16 -0.34 -5.25 6.35
CA VAL A 16 1.03 -5.36 6.85
C VAL A 16 1.94 -5.76 5.70
N MET A 17 2.85 -4.88 5.30
CA MET A 17 3.87 -5.16 4.31
C MET A 17 5.14 -5.62 5.02
N THR A 18 5.64 -6.80 4.63
CA THR A 18 6.87 -7.36 5.19
C THR A 18 7.96 -7.44 4.14
N SER A 19 9.21 -7.24 4.55
CA SER A 19 10.38 -7.48 3.71
C SER A 19 11.44 -8.26 4.49
N ARG A 20 12.30 -8.95 3.77
CA ARG A 20 13.45 -9.66 4.35
C ARG A 20 14.68 -9.39 3.52
N CYS A 21 15.78 -9.05 4.18
CA CYS A 21 17.11 -8.91 3.57
C CYS A 21 18.12 -9.66 4.44
N GLY A 22 18.51 -10.87 4.03
CA GLY A 22 19.31 -11.77 4.85
C GLY A 22 18.58 -12.12 6.16
N ASP A 23 19.17 -11.74 7.28
CA ASP A 23 18.59 -11.92 8.63
C ASP A 23 17.85 -10.67 9.15
N HIS A 24 17.76 -9.62 8.35
CA HIS A 24 16.97 -8.43 8.68
C HIS A 24 15.53 -8.59 8.21
N TYR A 25 14.60 -8.34 9.12
CA TYR A 25 13.15 -8.38 8.88
C TYR A 25 12.56 -6.99 9.04
N GLY A 26 11.82 -6.54 8.02
CA GLY A 26 11.04 -5.31 8.06
C GLY A 26 9.56 -5.62 8.05
N ALA A 27 8.77 -4.89 8.82
CA ALA A 27 7.32 -4.92 8.77
C ALA A 27 6.77 -3.51 8.94
N ALA A 28 5.80 -3.13 8.12
CA ALA A 28 5.16 -1.82 8.18
C ALA A 28 3.66 -1.93 7.90
N THR A 29 2.86 -1.17 8.63
CA THR A 29 1.45 -0.99 8.32
C THR A 29 1.31 -0.01 7.16
N VAL A 30 0.69 -0.44 6.06
CA VAL A 30 0.47 0.36 4.85
C VAL A 30 -1.02 0.44 4.53
N THR A 31 -1.45 1.58 3.98
CA THR A 31 -2.85 1.81 3.61
C THR A 31 -3.05 2.13 2.12
N TRP A 32 -2.01 2.60 1.44
CA TRP A 32 -2.06 2.91 0.02
C TRP A 32 -1.66 1.68 -0.78
N LEU A 33 -2.63 0.84 -1.13
CA LEU A 33 -2.43 -0.38 -1.93
C LEU A 33 -3.47 -0.42 -3.05
N SER A 34 -3.07 -0.82 -4.26
CA SER A 34 -4.00 -1.02 -5.36
C SER A 34 -3.56 -2.12 -6.32
N GLN A 35 -4.51 -2.87 -6.88
CA GLN A 35 -4.24 -3.79 -7.98
C GLN A 35 -3.99 -2.99 -9.26
N ALA A 36 -2.83 -3.23 -9.89
CA ALA A 36 -2.39 -2.47 -11.07
C ALA A 36 -2.64 -3.21 -12.39
N SER A 37 -2.76 -4.55 -12.37
CA SER A 37 -3.07 -5.35 -13.56
C SER A 37 -3.70 -6.69 -13.20
N PHE A 38 -4.49 -7.23 -14.13
CA PHE A 38 -5.01 -8.59 -14.07
C PHE A 38 -4.06 -9.61 -14.72
N LYS A 39 -3.39 -9.23 -15.81
CA LYS A 39 -2.43 -10.08 -16.55
C LYS A 39 -1.23 -9.24 -17.01
N PRO A 40 -0.02 -9.48 -16.47
CA PRO A 40 0.26 -10.29 -15.27
C PRO A 40 -0.45 -9.71 -14.02
N PRO A 41 -0.72 -10.50 -12.98
CA PRO A 41 -1.35 -9.99 -11.76
C PRO A 41 -0.37 -9.10 -11.00
N LEU A 42 -0.55 -7.78 -11.07
CA LEU A 42 0.35 -6.79 -10.46
C LEU A 42 -0.34 -6.01 -9.34
N ILE A 43 0.44 -5.63 -8.33
CA ILE A 43 0.03 -4.81 -7.18
C ILE A 43 0.99 -3.62 -7.06
N MET A 44 0.46 -2.45 -6.70
CA MET A 44 1.20 -1.25 -6.30
C MET A 44 1.05 -1.05 -4.79
N ALA A 45 2.17 -0.76 -4.13
CA ALA A 45 2.27 -0.44 -2.71
C ALA A 45 3.37 0.62 -2.50
#